data_AF-A0AAE7E6L3-F1
#
_entry.id   AF-A0AAE7E6L3-F1
#
_cell.length_a   1.000
_cell.length_b   1.000
_cell.length_c   1.000
_cell.angle_alpha   90.00
_cell.angle_beta   90.00
_cell.angle_gamma   90.00
#
_symmetry.space_group_name_H-M   'P 1'
#
loop_
_entity.id
_entity.type
_entity.pdbx_description
1 polymer ?
#
loop_
_entity_poly.entity_id
_entity_poly.type
_entity_poly.pdbx_seq_one_letter_code
_entity_poly.pdbx_strand_id
1 'polypeptide(L)'
;MKRTLLIFLIIFIVMQFIQTDKTNQVVDKNMEIKAEEGIMEIFRTACYDCHSNETKYPWYSNIAPFSWAISNHINEGRKALNFSIWETYTDEEKKEHLKDIYRTVYASMPLETYLWVHKEADISSQDRKTIRDWTGVRSK
;
A
#
# COMPACT_ATOMS: atom_id res chain seq x y z
N MET A 1 -36.55 -3.39 18.21
CA MET A 1 -35.82 -4.25 17.25
C MET A 1 -36.06 -3.87 15.80
N LYS A 2 -37.27 -3.98 15.22
CA LYS A 2 -37.53 -3.63 13.81
C LYS A 2 -37.18 -2.17 13.43
N ARG A 3 -37.54 -1.20 14.28
CA ARG A 3 -37.21 0.23 14.07
C ARG A 3 -35.70 0.51 14.13
N THR A 4 -34.99 -0.14 15.04
CA THR A 4 -33.53 -0.01 15.20
C THR A 4 -32.78 -0.51 13.97
N LEU A 5 -33.16 -1.68 13.44
CA LEU A 5 -32.55 -2.25 12.23
C LEU A 5 -32.80 -1.37 11.01
N LEU A 6 -34.00 -0.79 10.90
CA LEU A 6 -34.32 0.17 9.83
C LEU A 6 -33.46 1.44 9.92
N ILE A 7 -33.21 1.96 11.12
CA ILE A 7 -32.32 3.13 11.32
C ILE A 7 -30.90 2.80 10.85
N PHE A 8 -30.34 1.66 11.26
CA PHE A 8 -28.99 1.25 10.81
C PHE A 8 -28.92 1.05 9.30
N LEU A 9 -29.95 0.48 8.69
CA LEU A 9 -30.01 0.30 7.24
C LEU A 9 -30.04 1.65 6.50
N ILE A 10 -30.84 2.61 6.97
CA ILE A 10 -30.89 3.96 6.39
C ILE A 10 -29.53 4.64 6.51
N ILE A 11 -28.90 4.58 7.68
CA ILE A 11 -27.56 5.14 7.89
C ILE A 11 -26.56 4.49 6.92
N PHE A 12 -26.55 3.16 6.81
CA PHE A 12 -25.67 2.44 5.90
C PHE A 12 -25.86 2.87 4.44
N ILE A 13 -27.11 3.01 3.98
CA ILE A 13 -27.44 3.47 2.63
C ILE A 13 -26.94 4.90 2.42
N VAL A 14 -27.18 5.81 3.37
CA VAL A 14 -26.70 7.20 3.29
C VAL A 14 -25.18 7.26 3.22
N MET A 15 -24.48 6.42 4.00
CA MET A 15 -23.01 6.35 3.95
C MET A 15 -22.48 5.97 2.57
N GLN A 16 -23.18 5.14 1.79
CA GLN A 16 -22.70 4.72 0.46
C GLN A 16 -22.63 5.87 -0.56
N PHE A 17 -23.33 6.99 -0.32
CA PHE A 17 -23.30 8.15 -1.22
C PHE A 17 -22.00 8.97 -1.08
N ILE A 18 -21.21 8.76 -0.02
CA ILE A 18 -19.89 9.38 0.13
C ILE A 18 -18.87 8.42 -0.48
N GLN A 19 -18.50 8.64 -1.74
CA GLN A 19 -17.55 7.81 -2.46
C GLN A 19 -16.14 8.41 -2.43
N THR A 20 -15.13 7.54 -2.42
CA THR A 20 -13.71 7.92 -2.52
C THR A 20 -13.23 7.85 -3.96
N ASP A 21 -12.31 8.75 -4.33
CA ASP A 21 -11.59 8.66 -5.60
C ASP A 21 -10.66 7.44 -5.58
N LYS A 22 -10.72 6.64 -6.65
CA LYS A 22 -9.91 5.43 -6.87
C LYS A 22 -9.18 5.46 -8.20
N THR A 23 -9.00 6.65 -8.78
CA THR A 23 -8.32 6.81 -10.05
C THR A 23 -6.82 6.61 -9.86
N ASN A 24 -6.23 5.70 -10.63
CA ASN A 24 -4.78 5.58 -10.71
C ASN A 24 -4.22 6.66 -11.63
N GLN A 25 -3.15 7.32 -11.19
CA GLN A 25 -2.45 8.30 -12.03
C GLN A 25 -1.67 7.58 -13.13
N VAL A 26 -1.44 8.27 -14.25
CA VAL A 26 -0.58 7.75 -15.32
C VAL A 26 0.84 7.60 -14.76
N VAL A 27 1.43 6.42 -14.95
CA VAL A 27 2.78 6.10 -14.47
C VAL A 27 3.77 6.12 -15.63
N ASP A 28 4.84 6.90 -15.47
CA ASP A 28 6.03 6.79 -16.30
C ASP A 28 6.98 5.77 -15.68
N LYS A 29 7.21 4.65 -16.37
CA LYS A 29 8.09 3.58 -15.91
C LYS A 29 9.55 4.00 -15.77
N ASN A 30 9.97 5.12 -16.37
CA ASN A 30 11.30 5.68 -16.15
C ASN A 30 11.45 6.32 -14.77
N MET A 31 10.34 6.73 -14.16
CA MET A 31 10.30 7.36 -12.83
C MET A 31 10.12 6.35 -11.70
N GLU A 32 9.83 5.09 -12.02
CA GLU A 32 9.61 4.01 -11.07
C GLU A 32 10.92 3.55 -10.41
N ILE A 33 10.84 3.07 -9.18
CA ILE A 33 11.96 2.42 -8.49
C ILE A 33 12.48 1.23 -9.31
N LYS A 34 13.81 1.05 -9.32
CA LYS A 34 14.45 -0.02 -10.07
C LYS A 34 15.14 -1.01 -9.14
N ALA A 35 14.83 -2.28 -9.33
CA ALA A 35 15.46 -3.40 -8.65
C ALA A 35 15.56 -4.60 -9.59
N GLU A 36 16.25 -5.65 -9.14
CA GLU A 36 16.25 -6.95 -9.80
C GLU A 36 14.82 -7.50 -9.93
N GLU A 37 14.56 -8.29 -10.98
CA GLU A 37 13.20 -8.74 -11.33
C GLU A 37 12.47 -9.42 -10.16
N GLY A 38 13.17 -10.29 -9.41
CA GLY A 38 12.59 -10.95 -8.24
C GLY A 38 12.17 -9.99 -7.13
N ILE A 39 12.89 -8.88 -6.93
CA ILE A 39 12.52 -7.85 -5.95
C ILE A 39 11.33 -7.04 -6.44
N MET A 40 11.32 -6.69 -7.72
CA MET A 40 10.20 -5.99 -8.33
C MET A 40 8.91 -6.82 -8.29
N GLU A 41 8.99 -8.14 -8.44
CA GLU A 41 7.85 -9.05 -8.28
C GLU A 41 7.29 -9.00 -6.85
N ILE A 42 8.16 -9.03 -5.84
CA ILE A 42 7.74 -8.91 -4.44
C ILE A 42 7.06 -7.56 -4.20
N PHE A 43 7.65 -6.45 -4.66
CA PHE A 43 7.05 -5.12 -4.47
C PHE A 43 5.69 -5.00 -5.15
N ARG A 44 5.53 -5.51 -6.37
CA ARG A 44 4.24 -5.47 -7.08
C ARG A 44 3.17 -6.29 -6.39
N THR A 45 3.55 -7.38 -5.73
CA THR A 45 2.61 -8.29 -5.06
C THR A 45 2.25 -7.80 -3.66
N ALA A 46 3.23 -7.32 -2.90
CA ALA A 46 3.06 -7.04 -1.47
C ALA A 46 2.98 -5.56 -1.09
N CYS A 47 3.38 -4.64 -1.98
CA CYS A 47 3.57 -3.23 -1.61
C CYS A 47 2.84 -2.24 -2.53
N TYR A 48 2.73 -2.53 -3.83
CA TYR A 48 2.26 -1.56 -4.83
C TYR A 48 0.82 -1.10 -4.60
N ASP A 49 -0.03 -1.91 -3.99
CA ASP A 49 -1.41 -1.51 -3.74
C ASP A 49 -1.51 -0.28 -2.81
N CYS A 50 -0.54 -0.08 -1.91
CA CYS A 50 -0.47 1.08 -1.02
C CYS A 50 0.63 2.07 -1.36
N HIS A 51 1.73 1.62 -1.98
CA HIS A 51 2.95 2.41 -2.21
C HIS A 51 3.25 2.66 -3.68
N SER A 52 2.23 2.62 -4.56
CA SER A 52 2.40 2.96 -5.98
C SER A 52 1.17 3.70 -6.52
N ASN A 53 1.30 4.31 -7.69
CA ASN A 53 0.18 4.84 -8.46
C ASN A 53 -0.59 3.76 -9.24
N GLU A 54 -0.24 2.47 -9.11
CA GLU A 54 -0.84 1.32 -9.80
C GLU A 54 -1.65 0.43 -8.86
N THR A 55 -2.40 1.02 -7.93
CA THR A 55 -3.20 0.27 -6.96
C THR A 55 -4.25 -0.60 -7.64
N LYS A 56 -4.32 -1.88 -7.25
CA LYS A 56 -5.40 -2.79 -7.63
C LYS A 56 -6.49 -2.74 -6.57
N TYR A 57 -7.50 -1.90 -6.80
CA TYR A 57 -8.60 -1.73 -5.85
C TYR A 57 -9.48 -2.99 -5.78
N PRO A 58 -9.60 -3.63 -4.59
CA PRO A 58 -10.50 -4.77 -4.42
C PRO A 58 -11.97 -4.31 -4.43
N TRP A 59 -12.91 -5.22 -4.72
CA TRP A 59 -14.33 -4.89 -4.84
C TRP A 59 -14.90 -4.21 -3.58
N TYR A 60 -14.44 -4.61 -2.39
CA TYR A 60 -14.90 -4.05 -1.11
C TYR A 60 -14.40 -2.60 -0.86
N SER A 61 -13.46 -2.10 -1.66
CA SER A 61 -13.08 -0.67 -1.68
C SER A 61 -14.20 0.25 -2.22
N ASN A 62 -15.34 -0.32 -2.63
CA ASN A 62 -16.54 0.42 -3.02
C ASN A 62 -17.58 0.52 -1.90
N ILE A 63 -17.38 -0.13 -0.75
CA ILE A 63 -18.38 -0.23 0.30
C ILE A 63 -17.97 0.61 1.50
N ALA A 64 -18.77 1.60 1.88
CA ALA A 64 -18.52 2.39 3.09
C ALA A 64 -18.84 1.57 4.37
N PRO A 65 -18.10 1.77 5.48
CA PRO A 65 -17.00 2.74 5.65
C PRO A 65 -15.62 2.22 5.18
N PHE A 66 -15.53 0.98 4.69
CA PHE A 66 -14.25 0.37 4.30
C PHE A 66 -13.57 1.11 3.15
N SER A 67 -14.33 1.60 2.18
CA SER A 67 -13.83 2.44 1.09
C SER A 67 -13.04 3.65 1.60
N TRP A 68 -13.55 4.32 2.64
CA TRP A 68 -12.90 5.48 3.26
C TRP A 68 -11.59 5.11 3.94
N ALA A 69 -11.61 4.03 4.74
CA ALA A 69 -10.42 3.54 5.42
C ALA A 69 -9.32 3.14 4.41
N ILE A 70 -9.69 2.37 3.39
CA ILE A 70 -8.77 1.91 2.34
C ILE A 70 -8.17 3.10 1.58
N SER A 71 -9.00 4.05 1.14
CA SER A 71 -8.53 5.24 0.45
C SER A 71 -7.57 6.06 1.33
N ASN A 72 -7.89 6.22 2.61
CA ASN A 72 -6.98 6.89 3.55
C ASN A 72 -5.64 6.15 3.70
N HIS A 73 -5.66 4.83 3.87
CA HIS A 73 -4.43 4.04 3.98
C HIS A 73 -3.55 4.12 2.73
N ILE A 74 -4.14 4.07 1.53
CA ILE A 74 -3.40 4.21 0.27
C ILE A 74 -2.81 5.62 0.15
N ASN A 75 -3.59 6.66 0.48
CA ASN A 75 -3.10 8.04 0.42
C ASN A 75 -1.93 8.28 1.39
N GLU A 76 -2.04 7.81 2.64
CA GLU A 76 -0.96 7.93 3.62
C GLU A 76 0.25 7.05 3.25
N GLY A 77 0.01 5.85 2.71
CA GLY A 77 1.06 4.96 2.19
C GLY A 77 1.89 5.64 1.09
N ARG A 78 1.23 6.20 0.07
CA ARG A 78 1.88 6.94 -1.02
C ARG A 78 2.61 8.20 -0.54
N LYS A 79 2.08 8.90 0.45
CA LYS A 79 2.76 10.07 1.06
C LYS A 79 4.05 9.66 1.77
N ALA A 80 4.03 8.53 2.47
CA ALA A 80 5.21 8.01 3.16
C ALA A 80 6.25 7.44 2.19
N LEU A 81 5.82 6.80 1.10
CA LEU A 81 6.66 6.25 0.05
C LEU A 81 5.81 5.91 -1.18
N ASN A 82 6.21 6.38 -2.36
CA ASN A 82 5.58 6.03 -3.63
C ASN A 82 6.62 5.58 -4.67
N PHE A 83 6.61 4.27 -4.96
CA PHE A 83 7.51 3.63 -5.89
C PHE A 83 7.38 4.12 -7.33
N SER A 84 6.20 4.62 -7.74
CA SER A 84 5.97 5.08 -9.12
C SER A 84 6.62 6.43 -9.42
N ILE A 85 7.05 7.18 -8.41
CA ILE A 85 7.66 8.51 -8.55
C ILE A 85 9.07 8.56 -7.96
N TRP A 86 9.72 7.40 -7.82
CA TRP A 86 11.02 7.24 -7.18
C TRP A 86 12.05 8.26 -7.67
N GLU A 87 12.10 8.53 -8.97
CA GLU A 87 13.08 9.47 -9.54
C GLU A 87 12.76 10.95 -9.30
N THR A 88 11.61 11.27 -8.70
CA THR A 88 11.30 12.64 -8.25
C THR A 88 11.88 12.97 -6.88
N TYR A 89 12.21 11.94 -6.08
CA TYR A 89 12.81 12.13 -4.77
C TYR A 89 14.26 12.60 -4.89
N THR A 90 14.65 13.50 -3.98
CA THR A 90 16.05 13.87 -3.73
C THR A 90 16.88 12.67 -3.26
N ASP A 91 18.20 12.77 -3.36
CA ASP A 91 19.08 11.69 -2.89
C ASP A 91 18.97 11.45 -1.38
N GLU A 92 18.71 12.49 -0.60
CA GLU A 92 18.44 12.41 0.84
C GLU A 92 17.14 11.66 1.14
N GLU A 93 16.05 11.98 0.43
CA GLU A 93 14.76 11.30 0.57
C GLU A 93 14.87 9.83 0.14
N LYS A 94 15.53 9.54 -0.98
CA LYS A 94 15.79 8.15 -1.43
C LYS A 94 16.53 7.36 -0.35
N LYS A 95 17.56 7.94 0.27
CA LYS A 95 18.30 7.28 1.37
C LYS A 95 17.42 7.04 2.59
N GLU A 96 16.54 7.98 2.93
CA GLU A 96 15.63 7.81 4.07
C GLU A 96 14.57 6.75 3.79
N HIS A 97 13.95 6.78 2.61
CA HIS A 97 13.02 5.75 2.18
C HIS A 97 13.64 4.35 2.15
N LEU A 98 14.89 4.20 1.72
CA LEU A 98 15.60 2.91 1.78
C LEU A 98 15.77 2.42 3.23
N LYS A 99 16.05 3.32 4.19
CA LYS A 99 16.08 2.94 5.62
C LYS A 99 14.70 2.56 6.13
N ASP A 100 13.66 3.28 5.73
CA ASP A 100 12.29 2.98 6.13
C ASP A 100 11.83 1.63 5.58
N ILE A 101 12.11 1.33 4.30
CA ILE A 101 11.88 0.00 3.71
C ILE A 101 12.64 -1.06 4.53
N TYR A 102 13.94 -0.85 4.77
CA TYR A 102 14.76 -1.79 5.54
C TYR A 102 14.20 -2.11 6.92
N ARG A 103 13.70 -1.09 7.63
CA ARG A 103 13.14 -1.23 8.98
C ARG A 103 11.76 -1.86 8.97
N THR A 104 10.88 -1.37 8.10
CA THR A 104 9.46 -1.72 8.11
C THR A 104 9.19 -3.08 7.49
N VAL A 105 9.95 -3.51 6.46
CA VAL A 105 9.77 -4.82 5.81
C VAL A 105 10.00 -6.00 6.76
N TYR A 106 10.73 -5.81 7.86
CA TYR A 106 10.90 -6.84 8.89
C TYR A 106 9.91 -6.71 10.05
N ALA A 107 9.39 -5.50 10.29
CA ALA A 107 8.62 -5.18 11.49
C ALA A 107 7.12 -5.04 11.23
N SER A 108 6.74 -4.07 10.39
CA SER A 108 5.35 -3.61 10.27
C SER A 108 4.72 -3.82 8.91
N MET A 109 5.53 -4.09 7.87
CA MET A 109 5.06 -4.26 6.50
C MET A 109 5.25 -5.69 6.00
N PRO A 110 4.30 -6.25 5.26
CA PRO A 110 2.95 -5.72 5.03
C PRO A 110 2.11 -5.68 6.32
N LEU A 111 1.12 -4.79 6.36
CA LEU A 111 0.23 -4.67 7.54
C LEU A 111 -0.52 -5.99 7.78
N GLU A 112 -0.63 -6.41 9.05
CA GLU A 112 -1.32 -7.67 9.38
C GLU A 112 -2.79 -7.68 8.91
N THR A 113 -3.49 -6.56 9.06
CA THR A 113 -4.88 -6.40 8.59
C THR A 113 -5.01 -6.50 7.07
N TYR A 114 -3.99 -6.08 6.33
CA TYR A 114 -3.94 -6.26 4.88
C TYR A 114 -3.78 -7.74 4.53
N LEU A 115 -2.90 -8.45 5.24
CA LEU A 115 -2.68 -9.90 5.07
C LEU A 115 -3.88 -10.77 5.44
N TRP A 116 -4.89 -10.26 6.16
CA TRP A 116 -6.12 -11.01 6.41
C TRP A 116 -6.93 -11.29 5.14
N VAL A 117 -6.84 -10.39 4.16
CA VAL A 117 -7.60 -10.46 2.89
C VAL A 117 -6.71 -10.54 1.65
N HIS A 118 -5.41 -10.28 1.79
CA HIS A 118 -4.38 -10.40 0.75
C HIS A 118 -3.30 -11.41 1.16
N LYS A 119 -3.63 -12.69 1.15
CA LYS A 119 -2.68 -13.75 1.56
C LYS A 119 -1.51 -13.90 0.61
N GLU A 120 -1.71 -13.54 -0.66
CA GLU A 120 -0.69 -13.47 -1.70
C GLU A 120 0.42 -12.46 -1.38
N ALA A 121 0.15 -11.46 -0.54
CA ALA A 121 1.12 -10.45 -0.13
C ALA A 121 1.98 -10.88 1.06
N ASP A 122 1.75 -12.06 1.64
CA ASP A 122 2.53 -12.54 2.78
C ASP A 122 3.93 -12.99 2.32
N ILE A 123 4.92 -12.12 2.56
CA ILE A 123 6.31 -12.34 2.14
C ILE A 123 7.08 -13.16 3.17
N SER A 124 7.89 -14.10 2.67
CA SER A 124 8.67 -15.01 3.50
C SER A 124 9.80 -14.29 4.25
N SER A 125 10.37 -14.93 5.28
CA SER A 125 11.56 -14.40 5.95
C SER A 125 12.74 -14.23 4.98
N GLN A 126 12.81 -15.07 3.94
CA GLN A 126 13.84 -14.96 2.90
C GLN A 126 13.62 -13.73 2.03
N ASP A 127 12.37 -13.45 1.60
CA ASP A 127 12.03 -12.26 0.82
C ASP A 127 12.34 -10.98 1.61
N ARG A 128 11.97 -10.95 2.90
CA ARG A 128 12.28 -9.84 3.80
C ARG A 128 13.78 -9.59 3.90
N LYS A 129 14.58 -10.65 3.97
CA LYS A 129 16.04 -10.56 3.98
C LYS A 129 16.56 -10.03 2.64
N THR A 130 16.10 -10.57 1.52
CA THR A 130 16.49 -10.15 0.17
C THR A 130 16.23 -8.66 -0.04
N ILE A 131 15.05 -8.16 0.35
CA ILE A 131 14.73 -6.73 0.27
C ILE A 131 15.68 -5.90 1.13
N ARG A 132 15.94 -6.31 2.37
CA ARG A 132 16.85 -5.59 3.28
C ARG A 132 18.26 -5.51 2.70
N ASP A 133 18.79 -6.61 2.20
CA ASP A 133 20.13 -6.65 1.61
C ASP A 133 20.20 -5.72 0.38
N TRP A 134 19.16 -5.72 -0.46
CA TRP A 134 19.06 -4.86 -1.64
C TRP A 134 19.04 -3.35 -1.31
N THR A 135 18.45 -2.94 -0.17
CA THR A 135 18.46 -1.52 0.20
C THR A 135 19.88 -0.94 0.42
N GLY A 136 20.89 -1.80 0.61
CA GLY A 136 22.26 -1.39 0.91
C GLY A 136 22.44 -0.78 2.31
N VAL A 137 21.37 -0.72 3.12
CA VAL A 137 21.39 -0.19 4.48
C VAL A 137 22.08 -1.20 5.40
N ARG A 138 23.23 -0.82 5.96
CA ARG A 138 23.93 -1.65 6.95
C ARG A 138 23.29 -1.45 8.33
N SER A 139 22.93 -2.53 9.02
CA SER A 139 22.61 -2.45 10.45
C SER A 139 23.87 -2.00 11.18
N LYS A 140 23.75 -0.94 11.99
CA LYS A 140 24.77 -0.62 12.99
C LYS A 140 24.85 -1.73 14.03
#